data_AF-A0A1S9PE52-F1
#
_entry.id   AF-A0A1S9PE52-F1
#
_cell.length_a   1.000
_cell.length_b   1.000
_cell.length_c   1.000
_cell.angle_alpha   90.00
_cell.angle_beta   90.00
_cell.angle_gamma   90.00
#
_symmetry.space_group_name_H-M   'P 1'
#
loop_
_entity.id
_entity.type
_entity.pdbx_description
1 polymer ?
#
loop_
_entity_poly.entity_id
_entity_poly.type
_entity_poly.pdbx_seq_one_letter_code
_entity_poly.pdbx_strand_id
1 'polypeptide(L)'
;MKYILTLISLIFINFCCIAQVSVQSANWNDHIDQRSRREIKLLNDQVMACFKSGDSVKLMSIYSDGLKQRAAGKTGAIVDFLQPIITTTNYSLLDEYLCTNSATGGVSSIFKGVSGDNDYKLNYTVFAKETYWSLLLYNYNDIEILVTCGYSKYGNNWKLDNLYAGQYKLKGNTAVGLYRKAEKYFADGDIADAVIMMYLARQLVAPASNIFEYFKLPEMKEFGDKIYKEAGSKLPLEISTISTAPKIVGIEPVVIPEGIFPMINYYTSIPLTDTVKLKAENDSIQKNIGNVLVNINKHNTMVFFRAYNQIPDGKTPMKRYGFVMKISK
;
A
#
# COMPACT_ATOMS: atom_id res chain seq x y z
N MET A 1 17.43 6.80 1.98
CA MET A 1 16.13 6.16 1.71
C MET A 1 14.99 7.09 2.12
N LYS A 2 14.93 8.28 1.50
CA LYS A 2 13.84 9.26 1.62
C LYS A 2 13.23 9.34 0.22
N TYR A 3 11.91 9.46 0.13
CA TYR A 3 11.11 9.59 -1.09
C TYR A 3 10.70 8.28 -1.79
N ILE A 4 9.80 7.51 -1.16
CA ILE A 4 8.83 6.64 -1.87
C ILE A 4 7.46 6.78 -1.19
N LEU A 5 6.93 8.00 -1.07
CA LEU A 5 5.65 8.19 -0.36
C LEU A 5 4.76 9.30 -0.91
N THR A 6 4.81 9.53 -2.22
CA THR A 6 3.82 10.40 -2.88
C THR A 6 3.30 9.68 -4.12
N LEU A 7 2.14 9.03 -3.97
CA LEU A 7 1.40 8.41 -5.07
C LEU A 7 0.60 9.52 -5.79
N ILE A 8 0.95 9.77 -7.06
CA ILE A 8 0.22 10.72 -7.93
C ILE A 8 -1.12 10.08 -8.30
N SER A 9 -2.22 10.63 -7.77
CA SER A 9 -3.57 10.27 -8.19
C SER A 9 -3.90 10.98 -9.51
N LEU A 10 -4.01 10.24 -10.60
CA LEU A 10 -4.47 10.73 -11.90
C LEU A 10 -6.00 10.84 -11.90
N ILE A 11 -6.53 12.01 -12.23
CA ILE A 11 -7.97 12.26 -12.40
C ILE A 11 -8.42 11.69 -13.76
N PHE A 12 -9.45 10.84 -13.76
CA PHE A 12 -10.14 10.40 -14.97
C PHE A 12 -11.59 10.89 -14.95
N ILE A 13 -12.02 11.43 -16.09
CA ILE A 13 -13.41 11.83 -16.38
C ILE A 13 -14.24 10.55 -16.52
N ASN A 14 -15.18 10.34 -15.60
CA ASN A 14 -16.13 9.23 -15.68
C ASN A 14 -17.21 9.55 -16.73
N PHE A 15 -17.07 8.97 -17.92
CA PHE A 15 -18.22 8.78 -18.81
C PHE A 15 -19.05 7.62 -18.26
N CYS A 16 -20.26 7.92 -17.81
CA CYS A 16 -21.23 6.92 -17.37
C CYS A 16 -21.78 6.19 -18.61
N CYS A 17 -21.01 5.25 -19.16
CA CYS A 17 -21.51 4.25 -20.08
C CYS A 17 -22.19 3.16 -19.25
N ILE A 18 -23.46 2.88 -19.55
CA ILE A 18 -24.20 1.76 -18.98
C ILE A 18 -23.45 0.48 -19.38
N ALA A 19 -22.62 -0.03 -18.49
CA ALA A 19 -21.78 -1.19 -18.77
C ALA A 19 -22.67 -2.43 -18.86
N GLN A 20 -22.69 -3.08 -20.03
CA GLN A 20 -23.21 -4.43 -20.15
C GLN A 20 -22.35 -5.35 -19.28
N VAL A 21 -22.97 -6.00 -18.28
CA VAL A 21 -22.32 -7.02 -17.45
C VAL A 21 -22.17 -8.28 -18.30
N SER A 22 -20.93 -8.65 -18.64
CA SER A 22 -20.70 -9.94 -19.29
C SER A 22 -20.81 -11.07 -18.28
N VAL A 23 -21.64 -12.08 -18.57
CA VAL A 23 -21.63 -13.34 -17.81
C VAL A 23 -20.30 -14.04 -18.05
N GLN A 24 -19.59 -14.35 -16.97
CA GLN A 24 -18.26 -14.94 -16.99
C GLN A 24 -18.32 -16.36 -16.41
N SER A 25 -17.69 -17.31 -17.10
CA SER A 25 -17.18 -18.54 -16.47
C SER A 25 -15.69 -18.39 -16.22
N ALA A 26 -15.22 -18.81 -15.04
CA ALA A 26 -13.80 -18.73 -14.70
C ALA A 26 -13.31 -20.04 -14.09
N ASN A 27 -12.19 -20.55 -14.62
CA ASN A 27 -11.37 -21.53 -13.94
C ASN A 27 -10.28 -20.80 -13.15
N TRP A 28 -9.93 -21.29 -11.98
CA TRP A 28 -8.94 -20.64 -11.12
C TRP A 28 -7.87 -21.62 -10.65
N ASN A 29 -6.64 -21.12 -10.51
CA ASN A 29 -5.50 -21.85 -9.98
C ASN A 29 -5.35 -23.25 -10.62
N ASP A 30 -5.42 -24.31 -9.81
CA ASP A 30 -5.20 -25.69 -10.27
C ASP A 30 -6.34 -26.25 -11.14
N HIS A 31 -7.46 -25.54 -11.28
CA HIS A 31 -8.54 -25.91 -12.20
C HIS A 31 -8.32 -25.36 -13.62
N ILE A 32 -7.28 -24.54 -13.83
CA ILE A 32 -6.88 -24.09 -15.17
C ILE A 32 -6.05 -25.20 -15.83
N ASP A 33 -6.30 -25.45 -17.12
CA ASP A 33 -5.56 -26.46 -17.85
C ASP A 33 -4.05 -26.15 -17.91
N GLN A 34 -3.23 -27.20 -17.84
CA GLN A 34 -1.78 -27.07 -17.74
C GLN A 34 -1.15 -26.42 -18.99
N ARG A 35 -1.81 -26.48 -20.15
CA ARG A 35 -1.30 -25.85 -21.37
C ARG A 35 -1.39 -24.33 -21.23
N SER A 36 -2.57 -23.80 -20.91
CA SER A 36 -2.75 -22.35 -20.68
C SER A 36 -1.86 -21.83 -19.56
N ARG A 37 -1.76 -22.55 -18.43
CA ARG A 37 -0.85 -22.17 -17.33
C ARG A 37 0.61 -22.06 -17.81
N ARG A 38 1.10 -23.00 -18.62
CA ARG A 38 2.47 -22.97 -19.16
C ARG A 38 2.69 -21.81 -20.13
N GLU A 39 1.75 -21.59 -21.05
CA GLU A 39 1.82 -20.47 -22.01
C GLU A 39 1.89 -19.12 -21.27
N ILE A 40 1.03 -18.91 -20.28
CA ILE A 40 1.01 -17.67 -19.49
C ILE A 40 2.22 -17.55 -18.58
N LYS A 41 2.70 -18.65 -17.99
CA LYS A 41 3.93 -18.61 -17.18
C LYS A 41 5.11 -18.08 -17.97
N LEU A 42 5.27 -18.47 -19.24
CA LEU A 42 6.33 -17.94 -20.10
C LEU A 42 6.22 -16.42 -20.29
N LEU A 43 5.00 -15.89 -20.41
CA LEU A 43 4.76 -14.44 -20.49
C LEU A 43 5.01 -13.74 -19.15
N ASN A 44 4.60 -14.33 -18.03
CA ASN A 44 4.90 -13.82 -16.68
C ASN A 44 6.42 -13.74 -16.47
N ASP A 45 7.16 -14.80 -16.84
CA ASP A 45 8.62 -14.86 -16.73
C ASP A 45 9.28 -13.76 -17.59
N GLN A 46 8.74 -13.48 -18.78
CA GLN A 46 9.19 -12.36 -19.62
C GLN A 46 8.91 -10.99 -18.99
N VAL A 47 7.73 -10.78 -18.41
CA VAL A 47 7.40 -9.54 -17.67
C VAL A 47 8.43 -9.31 -16.56
N MET A 48 8.65 -10.32 -15.71
CA MET A 48 9.57 -10.23 -14.57
C MET A 48 11.02 -10.04 -15.02
N ALA A 49 11.44 -10.69 -16.11
CA ALA A 49 12.74 -10.48 -16.70
C ALA A 49 12.94 -9.04 -17.19
N CYS A 50 11.93 -8.42 -17.81
CA CYS A 50 12.00 -7.03 -18.25
C CYS A 50 12.13 -6.05 -17.08
N PHE A 51 11.41 -6.28 -15.98
CA PHE A 51 11.58 -5.46 -14.77
C PHE A 51 12.99 -5.60 -14.20
N LYS A 52 13.51 -6.83 -14.08
CA LYS A 52 14.87 -7.08 -13.60
C LYS A 52 15.93 -6.39 -14.47
N SER A 53 15.78 -6.43 -15.80
CA SER A 53 16.76 -5.86 -16.72
C SER A 53 16.56 -4.37 -17.01
N GLY A 54 15.47 -3.76 -16.54
CA GLY A 54 15.13 -2.38 -16.91
C GLY A 54 14.70 -2.22 -18.38
N ASP A 55 14.27 -3.29 -19.06
CA ASP A 55 14.03 -3.29 -20.51
C ASP A 55 12.57 -2.98 -20.86
N SER A 56 12.24 -1.69 -20.91
CA SER A 56 10.91 -1.22 -21.28
C SER A 56 10.52 -1.51 -22.73
N VAL A 57 11.48 -1.61 -23.66
CA VAL A 57 11.23 -1.92 -25.07
C VAL A 57 10.77 -3.35 -25.23
N LYS A 58 11.46 -4.29 -24.58
CA LYS A 58 11.07 -5.70 -24.56
C LYS A 58 9.73 -5.90 -23.84
N LEU A 59 9.48 -5.16 -22.76
CA LEU A 59 8.17 -5.18 -22.11
C LEU A 59 7.04 -4.72 -23.05
N MET A 60 7.25 -3.69 -23.86
CA MET A 60 6.25 -3.26 -24.85
C MET A 60 6.02 -4.28 -25.97
N SER A 61 6.97 -5.18 -26.25
CA SER A 61 6.80 -6.21 -27.29
C SER A 61 5.73 -7.26 -26.95
N ILE A 62 5.48 -7.49 -25.65
CA ILE A 62 4.44 -8.41 -25.18
C ILE A 62 3.07 -7.73 -25.01
N TYR A 63 3.00 -6.40 -25.09
CA TYR A 63 1.75 -5.66 -24.97
C TYR A 63 0.83 -5.93 -26.16
N SER A 64 -0.49 -5.89 -25.90
CA SER A 64 -1.49 -5.66 -26.93
C SER A 64 -1.34 -4.25 -27.50
N ASP A 65 -1.85 -4.03 -28.72
CA ASP A 65 -1.80 -2.69 -29.31
C ASP A 65 -2.65 -1.69 -28.51
N GLY A 66 -3.74 -2.15 -27.90
CA GLY A 66 -4.55 -1.35 -26.98
C GLY A 66 -3.76 -0.91 -25.73
N LEU A 67 -2.99 -1.80 -25.12
CA LEU A 67 -2.14 -1.43 -23.98
C LEU A 67 -1.01 -0.49 -24.40
N LYS A 68 -0.36 -0.69 -25.55
CA LYS A 68 0.66 0.24 -26.05
C LYS A 68 0.12 1.66 -26.17
N GLN A 69 -1.09 1.82 -26.71
CA GLN A 69 -1.74 3.12 -26.83
C GLN A 69 -2.07 3.73 -25.46
N ARG A 70 -2.67 2.95 -24.53
CA ARG A 70 -3.02 3.45 -23.19
C ARG A 70 -1.82 3.74 -22.30
N ALA A 71 -0.73 2.99 -22.49
CA ALA A 71 0.50 3.12 -21.74
C ALA A 71 1.44 4.21 -22.28
N ALA A 72 1.07 4.95 -23.34
CA ALA A 72 1.90 5.93 -24.06
C ALA A 72 2.89 6.71 -23.14
N GLY A 73 4.14 6.27 -23.11
CA GLY A 73 5.24 6.88 -22.33
C GLY A 73 5.33 6.49 -20.84
N LYS A 74 4.36 5.76 -20.29
CA LYS A 74 4.31 5.32 -18.89
C LYS A 74 5.03 3.99 -18.64
N THR A 75 5.33 3.20 -19.67
CA THR A 75 6.04 1.92 -19.52
C THR A 75 7.42 2.08 -18.92
N GLY A 76 8.16 3.14 -19.30
CA GLY A 76 9.45 3.44 -18.68
C GLY A 76 9.32 3.68 -17.17
N ALA A 77 8.34 4.48 -16.75
CA ALA A 77 8.13 4.81 -15.35
C ALA A 77 7.84 3.59 -14.45
N ILE A 78 7.03 2.63 -14.91
CA ILE A 78 6.79 1.40 -14.13
C ILE A 78 8.04 0.50 -14.07
N VAL A 79 8.82 0.44 -15.16
CA VAL A 79 10.08 -0.31 -15.19
C VAL A 79 11.12 0.33 -14.27
N ASP A 80 11.31 1.64 -14.34
CA ASP A 80 12.24 2.40 -13.49
C ASP A 80 11.88 2.29 -12.00
N PHE A 81 10.57 2.26 -11.69
CA PHE A 81 10.10 2.05 -10.33
C PHE A 81 10.41 0.64 -9.81
N LEU A 82 10.23 -0.39 -10.65
CA LEU A 82 10.34 -1.79 -10.21
C LEU A 82 11.75 -2.37 -10.33
N GLN A 83 12.59 -1.89 -11.25
CA GLN A 83 13.96 -2.39 -11.46
C GLN A 83 14.81 -2.44 -10.17
N PRO A 84 14.86 -1.40 -9.31
CA PRO A 84 15.65 -1.46 -8.08
C PRO A 84 15.08 -2.43 -7.03
N ILE A 85 13.84 -2.88 -7.19
CA ILE A 85 13.12 -3.77 -6.28
C ILE A 85 13.22 -5.23 -6.77
N ILE A 86 12.96 -5.47 -8.05
CA ILE A 86 12.92 -6.79 -8.68
C ILE A 86 14.33 -7.20 -9.12
N THR A 87 15.08 -7.80 -8.20
CA THR A 87 16.46 -8.26 -8.42
C THR A 87 16.54 -9.71 -8.96
N THR A 88 15.45 -10.47 -8.84
CA THR A 88 15.34 -11.84 -9.38
C THR A 88 14.07 -11.98 -10.22
N THR A 89 14.00 -13.05 -11.04
CA THR A 89 12.78 -13.39 -11.78
C THR A 89 11.89 -14.36 -11.01
N ASN A 90 12.26 -14.72 -9.78
CA ASN A 90 11.49 -15.65 -8.96
C ASN A 90 10.32 -14.91 -8.33
N TYR A 91 9.14 -15.49 -8.45
CA TYR A 91 7.90 -14.99 -7.84
C TYR A 91 7.09 -16.19 -7.34
N SER A 92 6.19 -15.94 -6.39
CA SER A 92 5.10 -16.86 -6.07
C SER A 92 3.80 -16.39 -6.72
N LEU A 93 2.85 -17.31 -6.91
CA LEU A 93 1.50 -16.96 -7.35
C LEU A 93 0.63 -16.71 -6.12
N LEU A 94 -0.06 -15.57 -6.09
CA LEU A 94 -1.17 -15.34 -5.17
C LEU A 94 -2.39 -16.12 -5.67
N ASP A 95 -2.82 -15.81 -6.90
CA ASP A 95 -3.93 -16.45 -7.60
C ASP A 95 -3.76 -16.26 -9.11
N GLU A 96 -4.45 -17.10 -9.88
CA GLU A 96 -4.59 -16.98 -11.33
C GLU A 96 -6.00 -17.40 -11.80
N TYR A 97 -6.46 -16.77 -12.88
CA TYR A 97 -7.82 -16.93 -13.39
C TYR A 97 -7.82 -17.00 -14.91
N LEU A 98 -8.42 -18.05 -15.48
CA LEU A 98 -8.76 -18.14 -16.90
C LEU A 98 -10.26 -17.88 -17.06
N CYS A 99 -10.59 -16.82 -17.79
CA CYS A 99 -11.93 -16.27 -17.90
C CYS A 99 -12.42 -16.37 -19.35
N THR A 100 -13.65 -16.88 -19.52
CA THR A 100 -14.38 -16.84 -20.80
C THR A 100 -15.51 -15.83 -20.69
N ASN A 101 -15.46 -14.79 -21.52
CA ASN A 101 -16.40 -13.69 -21.54
C ASN A 101 -17.36 -13.85 -22.74
N SER A 102 -18.65 -13.60 -22.51
CA SER A 102 -19.69 -13.70 -23.56
C SER A 102 -19.60 -12.60 -24.63
N ALA A 103 -19.08 -11.41 -24.28
CA ALA A 103 -18.93 -10.26 -25.15
C ALA A 103 -17.64 -9.47 -24.85
N THR A 104 -17.19 -8.64 -25.78
CA THR A 104 -16.06 -7.72 -25.62
C THR A 104 -16.55 -6.27 -25.46
N GLY A 105 -15.69 -5.39 -24.96
CA GLY A 105 -15.97 -3.96 -24.74
C GLY A 105 -16.70 -3.63 -23.43
N GLY A 106 -17.24 -4.64 -22.74
CA GLY A 106 -17.88 -4.50 -21.43
C GLY A 106 -16.91 -4.53 -20.24
N VAL A 107 -17.48 -4.54 -19.04
CA VAL A 107 -16.75 -4.74 -17.78
C VAL A 107 -17.12 -6.10 -17.19
N SER A 108 -16.13 -6.81 -16.66
CA SER A 108 -16.33 -8.04 -15.91
C SER A 108 -15.65 -7.99 -14.55
N SER A 109 -16.05 -8.90 -13.67
CA SER A 109 -15.55 -9.01 -12.30
C SER A 109 -15.17 -10.45 -11.95
N ILE A 110 -13.97 -10.64 -11.43
CA ILE A 110 -13.53 -11.89 -10.78
C ILE A 110 -13.70 -11.74 -9.28
N PHE A 111 -14.19 -12.76 -8.59
CA PHE A 111 -14.37 -12.75 -7.14
C PHE A 111 -13.50 -13.85 -6.53
N LYS A 112 -12.65 -13.48 -5.56
CA LYS A 112 -11.95 -14.41 -4.67
C LYS A 112 -12.78 -14.54 -3.41
N GLY A 113 -13.49 -15.65 -3.27
CA GLY A 113 -14.37 -15.90 -2.12
C GLY A 113 -15.58 -14.96 -2.08
N VAL A 114 -16.25 -14.89 -0.92
CA VAL A 114 -17.47 -14.11 -0.69
C VAL A 114 -17.52 -13.40 0.67
N SER A 115 -16.66 -13.77 1.63
CA SER A 115 -16.76 -13.28 3.01
C SER A 115 -15.50 -13.45 3.87
N GLY A 116 -14.43 -14.04 3.33
CA GLY A 116 -13.15 -14.15 3.99
C GLY A 116 -12.47 -12.79 4.16
N ASP A 117 -11.58 -12.69 5.16
CA ASP A 117 -10.94 -11.43 5.51
C ASP A 117 -10.11 -10.85 4.35
N ASN A 118 -9.39 -11.69 3.62
CA ASN A 118 -8.58 -11.26 2.47
C ASN A 118 -9.31 -11.46 1.13
N ASP A 119 -10.62 -11.67 1.13
CA ASP A 119 -11.40 -11.79 -0.10
C ASP A 119 -11.41 -10.46 -0.86
N TYR A 120 -11.39 -10.56 -2.18
CA TYR A 120 -11.28 -9.41 -3.08
C TYR A 120 -12.03 -9.66 -4.38
N LYS A 121 -12.26 -8.59 -5.13
CA LYS A 121 -12.66 -8.66 -6.54
C LYS A 121 -11.64 -7.98 -7.44
N LEU A 122 -11.57 -8.47 -8.68
CA LEU A 122 -10.88 -7.83 -9.79
C LEU A 122 -11.89 -7.29 -10.78
N ASN A 123 -11.96 -5.98 -11.00
CA ASN A 123 -12.83 -5.38 -12.02
C ASN A 123 -11.98 -5.01 -13.23
N TYR A 124 -12.39 -5.44 -14.42
CA TYR A 124 -11.61 -5.20 -15.64
C TYR A 124 -12.47 -5.01 -16.89
N THR A 125 -11.91 -4.29 -17.87
CA THR A 125 -12.49 -4.18 -19.21
C THR A 125 -12.18 -5.41 -20.04
N VAL A 126 -13.19 -5.99 -20.68
CA VAL A 126 -13.06 -7.19 -21.50
C VAL A 126 -12.60 -6.85 -22.90
N PHE A 127 -11.33 -7.11 -23.22
CA PHE A 127 -10.78 -6.84 -24.56
C PHE A 127 -10.88 -8.03 -25.53
N ALA A 128 -10.99 -9.26 -25.02
CA ALA A 128 -11.21 -10.46 -25.83
C ALA A 128 -12.11 -11.48 -25.09
N LYS A 129 -12.61 -12.47 -25.84
CA LYS A 129 -13.45 -13.54 -25.27
C LYS A 129 -12.71 -14.41 -24.26
N GLU A 130 -11.42 -14.63 -24.44
CA GLU A 130 -10.58 -15.35 -23.45
C GLU A 130 -9.59 -14.36 -22.82
N THR A 131 -9.61 -14.31 -21.49
CA THR A 131 -8.74 -13.45 -20.68
C THR A 131 -8.08 -14.28 -19.59
N TYR A 132 -6.82 -14.00 -19.27
CA TYR A 132 -6.09 -14.62 -18.19
C TYR A 132 -5.57 -13.57 -17.22
N TRP A 133 -5.73 -13.77 -15.92
CA TRP A 133 -5.17 -12.90 -14.89
C TRP A 133 -4.16 -13.67 -14.06
N SER A 134 -2.96 -13.10 -13.90
CA SER A 134 -1.90 -13.62 -13.02
C SER A 134 -1.61 -12.60 -11.93
N LEU A 135 -1.70 -13.00 -10.66
CA LEU A 135 -1.36 -12.16 -9.50
C LEU A 135 -0.05 -12.69 -8.92
N LEU A 136 1.06 -12.04 -9.26
CA LEU A 136 2.41 -12.47 -8.92
C LEU A 136 2.90 -11.73 -7.68
N LEU A 137 3.42 -12.47 -6.70
CA LEU A 137 4.02 -11.91 -5.49
C LEU A 137 5.53 -11.93 -5.61
N TYR A 138 6.13 -10.76 -5.42
CA TYR A 138 7.56 -10.58 -5.34
C TYR A 138 7.95 -10.04 -3.97
N ASN A 139 8.84 -10.76 -3.28
CA ASN A 139 9.32 -10.38 -1.96
C ASN A 139 10.62 -9.57 -2.07
N TYR A 140 10.62 -8.37 -1.49
CA TYR A 140 11.78 -7.48 -1.39
C TYR A 140 11.90 -6.95 0.04
N ASN A 141 12.86 -7.49 0.79
CA ASN A 141 12.96 -7.26 2.23
C ASN A 141 11.61 -7.59 2.92
N ASP A 142 11.11 -6.70 3.77
CA ASP A 142 9.83 -6.84 4.46
C ASP A 142 8.62 -6.33 3.65
N ILE A 143 8.79 -6.13 2.34
CA ILE A 143 7.75 -5.64 1.45
C ILE A 143 7.44 -6.72 0.42
N GLU A 144 6.15 -7.04 0.25
CA GLU A 144 5.70 -7.89 -0.85
C GLU A 144 5.00 -7.00 -1.89
N ILE A 145 5.49 -7.02 -3.12
CA ILE A 145 4.90 -6.33 -4.27
C ILE A 145 3.99 -7.32 -4.99
N LEU A 146 2.76 -6.90 -5.28
CA LEU A 146 1.86 -7.62 -6.18
C LEU A 146 2.00 -7.03 -7.58
N VAL A 147 2.45 -7.86 -8.52
CA VAL A 147 2.41 -7.58 -9.96
C VAL A 147 1.19 -8.28 -10.53
N THR A 148 0.23 -7.50 -11.03
CA THR A 148 -1.00 -8.02 -11.63
C THR A 148 -0.94 -7.89 -13.14
N CYS A 149 -0.95 -9.03 -13.84
CA CYS A 149 -0.91 -9.12 -15.28
C CYS A 149 -2.25 -9.63 -15.81
N GLY A 150 -2.90 -8.87 -16.69
CA GLY A 150 -4.09 -9.32 -17.41
C GLY A 150 -3.76 -9.51 -18.89
N TYR A 151 -3.91 -10.73 -19.38
CA TYR A 151 -3.66 -11.12 -20.77
C TYR A 151 -4.97 -11.36 -21.50
N SER A 152 -5.08 -10.96 -22.76
CA SER A 152 -6.18 -11.38 -23.63
C SER A 152 -5.66 -12.20 -24.80
N LYS A 153 -6.48 -13.14 -25.25
CA LYS A 153 -6.15 -13.99 -26.39
C LYS A 153 -6.68 -13.40 -27.69
N TYR A 154 -5.79 -13.09 -28.61
CA TYR A 154 -6.07 -12.57 -29.94
C TYR A 154 -5.70 -13.64 -30.98
N GLY A 155 -6.71 -14.35 -31.49
CA GLY A 155 -6.49 -15.55 -32.29
C GLY A 155 -5.79 -16.63 -31.45
N ASN A 156 -4.59 -17.03 -31.88
CA ASN A 156 -3.79 -18.04 -31.17
C ASN A 156 -2.76 -17.44 -30.19
N ASN A 157 -2.68 -16.12 -30.07
CA ASN A 157 -1.63 -15.46 -29.30
C ASN A 157 -2.18 -14.75 -28.08
N TRP A 158 -1.53 -14.95 -26.93
CA TRP A 158 -1.77 -14.15 -25.73
C TRP A 158 -0.96 -12.86 -25.78
N LYS A 159 -1.59 -11.75 -25.40
CA LYS A 159 -0.96 -10.43 -25.28
C LYS A 159 -1.31 -9.80 -23.94
N LEU A 160 -0.37 -9.05 -23.36
CA LEU A 160 -0.58 -8.33 -22.12
C LEU A 160 -1.45 -7.09 -22.39
N ASP A 161 -2.62 -7.02 -21.77
CA ASP A 161 -3.58 -5.91 -21.89
C ASP A 161 -3.62 -4.99 -20.68
N ASN A 162 -3.22 -5.53 -19.53
CA ASN A 162 -3.28 -4.88 -18.24
C ASN A 162 -2.02 -5.22 -17.45
N LEU A 163 -1.38 -4.20 -16.89
CA LEU A 163 -0.20 -4.36 -16.05
C LEU A 163 -0.26 -3.36 -14.91
N TYR A 164 -0.27 -3.88 -13.69
CA TYR A 164 -0.27 -3.09 -12.46
C TYR A 164 0.78 -3.65 -11.52
N ALA A 165 1.39 -2.77 -10.72
CA ALA A 165 2.24 -3.18 -9.64
C ALA A 165 2.05 -2.24 -8.45
N GLY A 166 2.03 -2.81 -7.25
CA GLY A 166 1.87 -2.04 -6.03
C GLY A 166 2.17 -2.89 -4.80
N GLN A 167 2.30 -2.21 -3.68
CA GLN A 167 2.61 -2.86 -2.42
C GLN A 167 1.41 -3.66 -1.92
N TYR A 168 1.61 -4.96 -1.65
CA TYR A 168 0.57 -5.88 -1.18
C TYR A 168 0.71 -6.21 0.31
N LYS A 169 1.95 -6.48 0.77
CA LYS A 169 2.24 -6.65 2.19
C LYS A 169 3.32 -5.70 2.68
N LEU A 170 3.23 -5.38 3.97
CA LEU A 170 4.28 -4.75 4.75
C LEU A 170 4.51 -5.54 6.03
N LYS A 171 5.75 -5.97 6.28
CA LYS A 171 6.14 -6.77 7.45
C LYS A 171 5.25 -8.00 7.61
N GLY A 172 4.93 -8.66 6.49
CA GLY A 172 4.04 -9.83 6.42
C GLY A 172 2.54 -9.54 6.57
N ASN A 173 2.11 -8.28 6.68
CA ASN A 173 0.69 -7.94 6.85
C ASN A 173 0.11 -7.36 5.55
N THR A 174 -1.06 -7.86 5.14
CA THR A 174 -1.89 -7.22 4.11
C THR A 174 -2.56 -5.97 4.68
N ALA A 175 -3.26 -5.22 3.82
CA ALA A 175 -4.11 -4.10 4.24
C ALA A 175 -5.12 -4.52 5.33
N VAL A 176 -5.77 -5.67 5.14
CA VAL A 176 -6.75 -6.22 6.09
C VAL A 176 -6.05 -6.66 7.38
N GLY A 177 -4.89 -7.32 7.29
CA GLY A 177 -4.13 -7.71 8.48
C GLY A 177 -3.72 -6.52 9.36
N LEU A 178 -3.31 -5.40 8.76
CA LEU A 178 -3.03 -4.16 9.46
C LEU A 178 -4.29 -3.54 10.07
N TYR A 179 -5.41 -3.57 9.34
CA TYR A 179 -6.71 -3.14 9.87
C TYR A 179 -7.14 -3.94 11.11
N ARG A 180 -7.02 -5.28 11.10
CA ARG A 180 -7.33 -6.11 12.27
C ARG A 180 -6.43 -5.78 13.48
N LYS A 181 -5.16 -5.45 13.24
CA LYS A 181 -4.27 -4.95 14.30
C LYS A 181 -4.74 -3.60 14.84
N ALA A 182 -5.20 -2.69 13.97
CA ALA A 182 -5.75 -1.41 14.38
C ALA A 182 -7.01 -1.58 15.25
N GLU A 183 -7.92 -2.50 14.89
CA GLU A 183 -9.09 -2.84 15.71
C GLU A 183 -8.70 -3.31 17.10
N LYS A 184 -7.72 -4.23 17.17
CA LYS A 184 -7.23 -4.73 18.44
C LYS A 184 -6.63 -3.62 19.31
N TYR A 185 -5.73 -2.82 18.76
CA TYR A 185 -5.12 -1.71 19.51
C TYR A 185 -6.17 -0.68 19.96
N PHE A 186 -7.14 -0.36 19.10
CA PHE A 186 -8.22 0.55 19.47
C PHE A 186 -9.07 0.01 20.63
N ALA A 187 -9.43 -1.28 20.59
CA ALA A 187 -10.18 -1.93 21.66
C ALA A 187 -9.39 -1.98 22.98
N ASP A 188 -8.06 -2.12 22.90
CA ASP A 188 -7.15 -2.12 24.05
C ASP A 188 -6.85 -0.69 24.58
N GLY A 189 -7.40 0.35 23.95
CA GLY A 189 -7.19 1.77 24.30
C GLY A 189 -5.90 2.39 23.73
N ASP A 190 -5.18 1.65 22.89
CA ASP A 190 -3.86 1.99 22.32
C ASP A 190 -4.01 2.85 21.05
N ILE A 191 -4.61 4.04 21.20
CA ILE A 191 -5.02 4.89 20.06
C ILE A 191 -3.86 5.23 19.12
N ALA A 192 -2.66 5.48 19.64
CA ALA A 192 -1.49 5.81 18.82
C ALA A 192 -1.12 4.66 17.86
N ASP A 193 -1.06 3.43 18.37
CA ASP A 193 -0.74 2.25 17.56
C ASP A 193 -1.88 1.91 16.59
N ALA A 194 -3.13 2.11 17.01
CA ALA A 194 -4.29 1.95 16.14
C ALA A 194 -4.25 2.89 14.92
N VAL A 195 -3.96 4.18 15.13
CA VAL A 195 -3.78 5.19 14.06
C VAL A 195 -2.68 4.76 13.08
N ILE A 196 -1.54 4.28 13.60
CA ILE A 196 -0.39 3.88 12.79
C ILE A 196 -0.72 2.68 11.91
N MET A 197 -1.31 1.64 12.51
CA MET A 197 -1.70 0.44 11.77
C MET A 197 -2.73 0.77 10.70
N MET A 198 -3.72 1.61 11.01
CA MET A 198 -4.75 2.02 10.06
C MET A 198 -4.20 2.91 8.94
N TYR A 199 -3.22 3.77 9.24
CA TYR A 199 -2.52 4.57 8.24
C TYR A 199 -1.83 3.67 7.22
N LEU A 200 -1.09 2.66 7.71
CA LEU A 200 -0.41 1.71 6.84
C LEU A 200 -1.40 0.83 6.08
N ALA A 201 -2.49 0.38 6.72
CA ALA A 201 -3.57 -0.36 6.06
C ALA A 201 -4.09 0.41 4.84
N ARG A 202 -4.37 1.71 5.01
CA ARG A 202 -4.83 2.61 3.94
C ARG A 202 -3.83 2.74 2.78
N GLN A 203 -2.52 2.62 3.03
CA GLN A 203 -1.52 2.63 1.95
C GLN A 203 -1.54 1.35 1.12
N LEU A 204 -2.01 0.23 1.68
CA LEU A 204 -1.98 -1.09 1.05
C LEU A 204 -3.31 -1.53 0.43
N VAL A 205 -4.37 -0.71 0.48
CA VAL A 205 -5.73 -1.12 0.03
C VAL A 205 -5.86 -1.32 -1.48
N ALA A 206 -4.95 -0.76 -2.28
CA ALA A 206 -5.04 -0.75 -3.74
C ALA A 206 -3.75 -1.24 -4.41
N PRO A 207 -3.32 -2.51 -4.15
CA PRO A 207 -2.06 -3.05 -4.66
C PRO A 207 -2.03 -3.17 -6.19
N ALA A 208 -3.19 -3.15 -6.85
CA ALA A 208 -3.32 -3.04 -8.30
C ALA A 208 -4.28 -1.91 -8.70
N SER A 209 -4.16 -0.74 -8.05
CA SER A 209 -5.00 0.42 -8.33
C SER A 209 -6.50 0.09 -8.20
N ASN A 210 -7.34 0.60 -9.10
CA ASN A 210 -8.80 0.44 -9.10
C ASN A 210 -9.28 -0.93 -9.60
N ILE A 211 -8.40 -1.78 -10.15
CA ILE A 211 -8.84 -3.10 -10.59
C ILE A 211 -8.96 -4.06 -9.41
N PHE A 212 -8.16 -3.91 -8.36
CA PHE A 212 -8.20 -4.78 -7.17
C PHE A 212 -8.92 -4.08 -6.02
N GLU A 213 -9.94 -4.73 -5.45
CA GLU A 213 -10.69 -4.20 -4.33
C GLU A 213 -10.97 -5.29 -3.28
N TYR A 214 -10.49 -5.08 -2.05
CA TYR A 214 -10.87 -5.93 -0.91
C TYR A 214 -12.36 -5.76 -0.59
N PHE A 215 -13.07 -6.85 -0.28
CA PHE A 215 -14.46 -6.74 0.19
C PHE A 215 -14.57 -6.01 1.53
N LYS A 216 -13.53 -6.07 2.36
CA LYS A 216 -13.45 -5.35 3.64
C LYS A 216 -13.17 -3.86 3.49
N LEU A 217 -12.95 -3.33 2.28
CA LEU A 217 -12.61 -1.92 2.08
C LEU A 217 -13.64 -0.93 2.70
N PRO A 218 -14.96 -1.14 2.61
CA PRO A 218 -15.93 -0.25 3.25
C PRO A 218 -15.79 -0.22 4.78
N GLU A 219 -15.69 -1.40 5.42
CA GLU A 219 -15.50 -1.52 6.88
C GLU A 219 -14.20 -0.84 7.33
N MET A 220 -13.11 -1.07 6.58
CA MET A 220 -11.81 -0.44 6.84
C MET A 220 -11.87 1.09 6.77
N LYS A 221 -12.63 1.64 5.80
CA LYS A 221 -12.80 3.10 5.66
C LYS A 221 -13.58 3.67 6.82
N GLU A 222 -14.73 3.09 7.14
CA GLU A 222 -15.57 3.53 8.25
C GLU A 222 -14.80 3.50 9.59
N PHE A 223 -14.11 2.39 9.85
CA PHE A 223 -13.31 2.25 11.05
C PHE A 223 -12.13 3.23 11.08
N GLY A 224 -11.47 3.44 9.94
CA GLY A 224 -10.41 4.43 9.83
C GLY A 224 -10.89 5.84 10.12
N ASP A 225 -12.02 6.27 9.57
CA ASP A 225 -12.61 7.57 9.82
C ASP A 225 -12.96 7.77 11.30
N LYS A 226 -13.47 6.71 11.96
CA LYS A 226 -13.70 6.70 13.41
C LYS A 226 -12.40 6.94 14.19
N ILE A 227 -11.34 6.17 13.92
CA ILE A 227 -10.05 6.30 14.60
C ILE A 227 -9.46 7.69 14.39
N TYR A 228 -9.41 8.18 13.14
CA TYR A 228 -8.78 9.47 12.84
C TYR A 228 -9.55 10.63 13.45
N LYS A 229 -10.89 10.54 13.51
CA LYS A 229 -11.71 11.53 14.20
C LYS A 229 -11.40 11.54 15.71
N GLU A 230 -11.32 10.38 16.34
CA GLU A 230 -11.00 10.31 17.76
C GLU A 230 -9.59 10.84 18.05
N ALA A 231 -8.58 10.38 17.31
CA ALA A 231 -7.20 10.84 17.48
C ALA A 231 -7.07 12.34 17.17
N GLY A 232 -7.72 12.82 16.10
CA GLY A 232 -7.72 14.22 15.70
C GLY A 232 -8.39 15.14 16.72
N SER A 233 -9.44 14.68 17.41
CA SER A 233 -10.08 15.45 18.49
C SER A 233 -9.18 15.68 19.70
N LYS A 234 -8.11 14.87 19.85
CA LYS A 234 -7.13 14.97 20.91
C LYS A 234 -5.91 15.81 20.52
N LEU A 235 -5.80 16.24 19.25
CA LEU A 235 -4.63 16.96 18.72
C LEU A 235 -5.00 18.38 18.23
N PRO A 236 -4.12 19.38 18.41
CA PRO A 236 -2.83 19.29 19.08
C PRO A 236 -2.97 19.14 20.61
N LEU A 237 -2.11 18.29 21.20
CA LEU A 237 -2.13 17.98 22.63
C LEU A 237 -0.95 18.67 23.34
N GLU A 238 -1.24 19.66 24.18
CA GLU A 238 -0.22 20.34 24.98
C GLU A 238 0.19 19.48 26.19
N ILE A 239 1.49 19.34 26.42
CA ILE A 239 2.05 18.63 27.58
C ILE A 239 2.37 19.65 28.67
N SER A 240 1.33 20.09 29.39
CA SER A 240 1.40 21.16 30.39
C SER A 240 2.30 20.86 31.60
N THR A 241 2.65 19.58 31.80
CA THR A 241 3.58 19.16 32.86
C THR A 241 5.05 19.47 32.56
N ILE A 242 5.36 19.92 31.33
CA ILE A 242 6.70 20.33 30.90
C ILE A 242 6.70 21.85 30.75
N SER A 243 7.72 22.52 31.31
CA SER A 243 7.77 23.99 31.41
C SER A 243 7.71 24.74 30.08
N THR A 244 8.17 24.11 29.00
CA THR A 244 8.14 24.67 27.63
C THR A 244 6.82 24.43 26.90
N ALA A 245 5.89 23.70 27.52
CA ALA A 245 4.56 23.35 27.02
C ALA A 245 4.57 22.86 25.56
N PRO A 246 5.36 21.81 25.22
CA PRO A 246 5.40 21.28 23.87
C PRO A 246 4.04 20.71 23.48
N LYS A 247 3.71 20.77 22.18
CA LYS A 247 2.41 20.31 21.66
C LYS A 247 2.60 19.15 20.72
N ILE A 248 2.04 17.99 21.02
CA ILE A 248 1.97 16.89 20.04
C ILE A 248 1.01 17.33 18.93
N VAL A 249 1.47 17.27 17.69
CA VAL A 249 0.71 17.72 16.51
C VAL A 249 0.38 16.58 15.55
N GLY A 250 1.00 15.40 15.73
CA GLY A 250 0.71 14.25 14.89
C GLY A 250 1.48 13.00 15.32
N ILE A 251 0.99 11.86 14.84
CA ILE A 251 1.59 10.54 15.05
C ILE A 251 1.68 9.89 13.67
N GLU A 252 2.87 9.45 13.27
CA GLU A 252 3.08 8.78 11.97
C GLU A 252 3.93 7.50 12.14
N PRO A 253 3.76 6.49 11.26
CA PRO A 253 4.59 5.29 11.28
C PRO A 253 6.05 5.59 10.94
N VAL A 254 6.96 4.92 11.64
CA VAL A 254 8.34 4.67 11.22
C VAL A 254 8.49 3.18 10.97
N VAL A 255 8.82 2.83 9.73
CA VAL A 255 9.07 1.46 9.32
C VAL A 255 10.58 1.26 9.18
N ILE A 256 11.13 0.36 9.98
CA ILE A 256 12.55 -0.01 9.98
C ILE A 256 12.69 -1.54 10.02
N PRO A 257 13.88 -2.13 9.80
CA PRO A 257 14.08 -3.58 9.84
C PRO A 257 13.54 -4.25 11.13
N GLU A 258 13.59 -3.56 12.27
CA GLU A 258 13.14 -4.06 13.56
C GLU A 258 11.61 -4.08 13.74
N GLY A 259 10.86 -3.30 12.95
CA GLY A 259 9.41 -3.24 13.10
C GLY A 259 8.76 -1.95 12.59
N ILE A 260 7.52 -1.76 13.04
CA ILE A 260 6.72 -0.55 12.81
C ILE A 260 6.59 0.13 14.16
N PHE A 261 7.01 1.39 14.25
CA PHE A 261 7.04 2.14 15.50
C PHE A 261 6.34 3.49 15.35
N PRO A 262 5.79 4.04 16.44
CA PRO A 262 5.28 5.40 16.47
C PRO A 262 6.38 6.43 16.34
N MET A 263 6.11 7.48 15.56
CA MET A 263 6.83 8.73 15.64
C MET A 263 5.90 9.86 16.06
N ILE A 264 6.25 10.47 17.18
CA ILE A 264 5.53 11.59 17.77
C ILE A 264 6.10 12.89 17.20
N ASN A 265 5.32 13.53 16.35
CA ASN A 265 5.61 14.86 15.84
C ASN A 265 5.11 15.89 16.86
N TYR A 266 5.98 16.79 17.31
CA TYR A 266 5.60 17.82 18.27
C TYR A 266 6.19 19.19 17.93
N TYR A 267 5.43 20.23 18.27
CA TYR A 267 5.84 21.62 18.21
C TYR A 267 6.55 22.01 19.51
N THR A 268 7.63 22.77 19.37
CA THR A 268 8.39 23.38 20.48
C THR A 268 8.78 24.82 20.14
N SER A 269 8.82 25.66 21.18
CA SER A 269 9.32 27.03 21.12
C SER A 269 10.85 27.11 21.16
N ILE A 270 11.54 26.02 21.53
CA ILE A 270 13.01 25.96 21.58
C ILE A 270 13.56 25.93 20.15
N PRO A 271 14.47 26.84 19.76
CA PRO A 271 15.06 26.83 18.42
C PRO A 271 15.68 25.47 18.07
N LEU A 272 15.42 24.94 16.87
CA LEU A 272 15.95 23.64 16.43
C LEU A 272 17.49 23.55 16.43
N THR A 273 18.19 24.68 16.50
CA THR A 273 19.65 24.78 16.62
C THR A 273 20.16 24.60 18.06
N ASP A 274 19.32 24.79 19.09
CA ASP A 274 19.66 24.59 20.50
C ASP A 274 19.40 23.12 20.90
N THR A 275 20.25 22.24 20.40
CA THR A 275 20.10 20.78 20.56
C THR A 275 20.18 20.32 22.02
N VAL A 276 20.85 21.08 22.87
CA VAL A 276 20.97 20.79 24.32
C VAL A 276 19.62 20.97 25.00
N LYS A 277 18.96 22.11 24.80
CA LYS A 277 17.63 22.35 25.39
C LYS A 277 16.56 21.44 24.77
N LEU A 278 16.61 21.20 23.46
CA LEU A 278 15.68 20.27 22.81
C LEU A 278 15.79 18.86 23.37
N LYS A 279 17.02 18.39 23.65
CA LYS A 279 17.21 17.10 24.28
C LYS A 279 16.64 17.07 25.69
N ALA A 280 16.86 18.10 26.50
CA ALA A 280 16.29 18.19 27.85
C ALA A 280 14.74 18.20 27.84
N GLU A 281 14.14 18.92 26.90
CA GLU A 281 12.69 18.89 26.67
C GLU A 281 12.23 17.50 26.23
N ASN A 282 12.89 16.89 25.25
CA ASN A 282 12.52 15.57 24.76
C ASN A 282 12.65 14.48 25.84
N ASP A 283 13.69 14.52 26.66
CA ASP A 283 13.85 13.60 27.80
C ASP A 283 12.69 13.77 28.80
N SER A 284 12.17 14.99 28.96
CA SER A 284 10.98 15.27 29.78
C SER A 284 9.69 14.76 29.13
N ILE A 285 9.56 14.86 27.80
CA ILE A 285 8.47 14.27 27.04
C ILE A 285 8.48 12.75 27.20
N GLN A 286 9.63 12.10 26.99
CA GLN A 286 9.78 10.64 27.10
C GLN A 286 9.34 10.11 28.46
N LYS A 287 9.67 10.81 29.56
CA LYS A 287 9.21 10.43 30.91
C LYS A 287 7.70 10.50 31.10
N ASN A 288 7.02 11.39 30.37
CA ASN A 288 5.58 11.63 30.52
C ASN A 288 4.74 10.99 29.41
N ILE A 289 5.35 10.50 28.33
CA ILE A 289 4.62 10.12 27.10
C ILE A 289 3.62 9.00 27.33
N GLY A 290 3.89 8.07 28.26
CA GLY A 290 2.95 7.00 28.61
C GLY A 290 1.67 7.48 29.30
N ASN A 291 1.69 8.64 29.94
CA ASN A 291 0.50 9.27 30.53
C ASN A 291 -0.29 10.06 29.49
N VAL A 292 0.41 10.65 28.51
CA VAL A 292 -0.17 11.49 27.46
C VAL A 292 -0.77 10.63 26.34
N LEU A 293 -0.02 9.60 25.93
CA LEU A 293 -0.41 8.60 24.95
C LEU A 293 -0.42 7.25 25.67
N VAL A 294 -1.56 6.94 26.27
CA VAL A 294 -1.78 5.73 27.05
C VAL A 294 -1.29 4.51 26.28
N ASN A 295 -0.56 3.64 26.98
CA ASN A 295 -0.02 2.37 26.50
C ASN A 295 0.99 2.43 25.34
N ILE A 296 1.48 3.61 24.93
CA ILE A 296 2.46 3.71 23.84
C ILE A 296 3.74 2.88 24.10
N ASN A 297 4.06 2.60 25.37
CA ASN A 297 5.23 1.80 25.76
C ASN A 297 4.96 0.29 25.84
N LYS A 298 3.70 -0.15 25.76
CA LYS A 298 3.29 -1.55 25.99
C LYS A 298 3.66 -2.46 24.82
N HIS A 299 3.44 -1.98 23.59
CA HIS A 299 3.62 -2.76 22.36
C HIS A 299 4.88 -2.39 21.57
N ASN A 300 5.54 -1.29 21.96
CA ASN A 300 6.67 -0.75 21.24
C ASN A 300 7.98 -0.95 22.01
N THR A 301 9.04 -1.37 21.32
CA THR A 301 10.42 -1.35 21.85
C THR A 301 11.14 -0.05 21.55
N MET A 302 10.58 0.78 20.66
CA MET A 302 11.09 2.10 20.32
C MET A 302 9.95 3.09 20.07
N VAL A 303 10.17 4.35 20.42
CA VAL A 303 9.31 5.47 20.03
C VAL A 303 10.20 6.56 19.47
N PHE A 304 9.88 7.02 18.27
CA PHE A 304 10.58 8.11 17.61
C PHE A 304 9.92 9.43 17.97
N PHE A 305 10.71 10.49 18.02
CA PHE A 305 10.20 11.84 18.25
C PHE A 305 10.76 12.78 17.22
N ARG A 306 9.97 13.78 16.84
CA ARG A 306 10.39 14.79 15.89
C ARG A 306 9.87 16.16 16.31
N ALA A 307 10.82 17.04 16.62
CA ALA A 307 10.57 18.42 17.01
C ALA A 307 10.46 19.34 15.78
N TYR A 308 9.54 20.29 15.85
CA TYR A 308 9.34 21.34 14.87
C TYR A 308 9.19 22.71 15.57
N ASN A 309 9.67 23.78 14.95
CA ASN A 309 9.37 25.16 15.39
C ASN A 309 8.13 25.76 14.71
N GLN A 310 7.45 25.00 13.87
CA GLN A 310 6.22 25.38 13.17
C GLN A 310 5.32 24.16 13.05
N ILE A 311 4.00 24.35 13.09
CA ILE A 311 3.05 23.25 12.92
C ILE A 311 3.05 22.83 11.44
N PRO A 312 3.21 21.53 11.12
CA PRO A 312 3.18 21.08 9.74
C PRO A 312 1.86 21.35 9.00
N ASP A 313 1.94 22.01 7.85
CA ASP A 313 0.81 22.28 6.94
C ASP A 313 0.64 21.18 5.86
N GLY A 314 1.57 20.22 5.82
CA GLY A 314 1.62 19.16 4.81
C GLY A 314 2.07 19.60 3.40
N LYS A 315 2.38 20.89 3.20
CA LYS A 315 2.76 21.48 1.91
C LYS A 315 4.21 21.96 1.90
N THR A 316 4.65 22.54 3.00
CA THR A 316 5.96 23.21 3.10
C THR A 316 6.97 22.28 3.78
N PRO A 317 8.11 21.96 3.13
CA PRO A 317 9.18 21.24 3.80
C PRO A 317 9.71 22.05 4.99
N MET A 318 9.59 21.51 6.20
CA MET A 318 10.09 22.17 7.41
C MET A 318 11.35 21.51 7.93
N LYS A 319 12.22 22.35 8.52
CA LYS A 319 13.32 21.89 9.36
C LYS A 319 12.76 21.13 10.56
N ARG A 320 13.48 20.10 10.99
CA ARG A 320 13.07 19.23 12.10
C ARG A 320 14.29 18.63 12.80
N TYR A 321 14.14 18.28 14.07
CA TYR A 321 15.15 17.54 14.84
C TYR A 321 14.56 16.24 15.38
N GLY A 322 15.30 15.14 15.34
CA GLY A 322 14.79 13.80 15.66
C GLY A 322 15.44 13.19 16.91
N PHE A 323 14.65 12.45 17.69
CA PHE A 323 15.11 11.66 18.83
C PHE A 323 14.54 10.25 18.77
N VAL A 324 15.16 9.33 19.52
CA VAL A 324 14.69 7.95 19.66
C VAL A 324 14.70 7.59 21.15
N MET A 325 13.56 7.13 21.64
CA MET A 325 13.42 6.46 22.94
C MET A 325 13.48 4.96 22.72
N LYS A 326 14.40 4.27 23.39
CA LYS A 326 14.39 2.81 23.48
C LYS A 326 13.67 2.39 24.76
N ILE A 327 12.78 1.43 24.65
CA ILE A 327 12.02 0.89 25.78
C ILE A 327 12.64 -0.47 26.12
N SER A 328 13.29 -0.54 27.27
CA SER A 328 13.73 -1.79 27.86
C SER A 328 12.50 -2.54 28.37
N LYS A 329 12.33 -3.79 27.94
CA LYS A 329 11.30 -4.68 28.48
C LYS A 329 11.77 -5.36 29.75
#